data_AF-A0A944UEB9-F1
#
_entry.id   AF-A0A944UEB9-F1
#
_cell.length_a   1.000
_cell.length_b   1.000
_cell.length_c   1.000
_cell.angle_alpha   90.00
_cell.angle_beta   90.00
_cell.angle_gamma   90.00
#
_symmetry.space_group_name_H-M   'P 1'
#
loop_
_entity.id
_entity.type
_entity.pdbx_description
1 polymer ?
#
loop_
_entity_poly.entity_id
_entity_poly.type
_entity_poly.pdbx_seq_one_letter_code
_entity_poly.pdbx_strand_id
1 'polypeptide(L)'
;LDLKTEKWRHERPLVTWVGGTRENPLFRNTGDPVASGIALANGVGYFTTFSSNKLVAVDLKNGASLKEIYLGPVLAGPSVSRGRVYIGTGNTHFTRSPKEAYFPKSPYGILHSFGLPQEDEVDRMGAGNE
;
A
#
# COMPACT_ATOMS: atom_id res chain seq x y z
N LEU A 1 -23.10 -15.56 -9.36
CA LEU A 1 -22.87 -14.39 -8.49
C LEU A 1 -24.22 -13.79 -8.17
N ASP A 2 -24.63 -13.76 -6.90
CA ASP A 2 -25.82 -12.99 -6.50
C ASP A 2 -25.41 -11.52 -6.34
N LEU A 3 -25.79 -10.69 -7.31
CA LEU A 3 -25.47 -9.25 -7.32
C LEU A 3 -26.38 -8.45 -6.37
N LYS A 4 -27.41 -9.07 -5.77
CA LYS A 4 -28.35 -8.43 -4.83
C LYS A 4 -27.78 -8.34 -3.41
N THR A 5 -26.89 -9.24 -3.04
CA THR A 5 -26.17 -9.18 -1.76
C THR A 5 -24.93 -8.30 -1.95
N GLU A 6 -25.01 -7.04 -1.53
CA GLU A 6 -23.99 -6.02 -1.76
C GLU A 6 -22.69 -6.33 -0.97
N LYS A 7 -21.76 -7.08 -1.57
CA LYS A 7 -20.38 -7.29 -1.03
C LYS A 7 -19.34 -6.40 -1.68
N TRP A 8 -19.77 -5.37 -2.40
CA TRP A 8 -18.96 -4.55 -3.31
C TRP A 8 -18.01 -3.57 -2.61
N ARG A 9 -18.03 -3.47 -1.28
CA ARG A 9 -17.28 -2.45 -0.54
C ARG A 9 -16.56 -3.06 0.63
N HIS A 10 -15.23 -3.03 0.57
CA HIS A 10 -14.42 -2.93 1.78
C HIS A 10 -14.42 -1.44 2.16
N GLU A 11 -15.17 -1.06 3.20
CA GLU A 11 -15.02 0.27 3.78
C GLU A 11 -13.74 0.31 4.60
N ARG A 12 -12.74 1.03 4.07
CA ARG A 12 -11.50 1.30 4.80
C ARG A 12 -11.83 2.10 6.08
N PRO A 13 -11.15 1.84 7.20
CA PRO A 13 -11.24 2.71 8.37
C PRO A 13 -10.93 4.16 7.98
N LEU A 14 -11.66 5.10 8.58
CA LEU A 14 -11.38 6.52 8.42
C LEU A 14 -9.99 6.85 8.98
N VAL A 15 -9.26 7.70 8.26
CA VAL A 15 -8.04 8.31 8.76
C VAL A 15 -8.42 9.53 9.59
N THR A 16 -7.83 9.66 10.77
CA THR A 16 -8.18 10.71 11.74
C THR A 16 -7.89 12.12 11.21
N TRP A 17 -6.88 12.27 10.35
CA TRP A 17 -6.56 13.54 9.72
C TRP A 17 -5.84 13.39 8.38
N VAL A 18 -6.04 14.38 7.50
CA VAL A 18 -5.34 14.52 6.21
C VAL A 18 -5.02 16.00 5.95
N GLY A 19 -3.86 16.32 5.37
CA GLY A 19 -3.41 17.66 5.03
C GLY A 19 -2.88 18.43 6.23
N GLY A 20 -1.94 19.36 6.04
CA GLY A 20 -1.45 20.23 7.11
C GLY A 20 -0.52 19.52 8.10
N THR A 21 -0.57 19.92 9.37
CA THR A 21 0.17 19.25 10.46
C THR A 21 -0.81 18.46 11.34
N ARG A 22 -0.28 17.60 12.23
CA ARG A 22 -1.12 16.84 13.17
C ARG A 22 -1.93 17.77 14.07
N GLU A 23 -1.36 18.92 14.44
CA GLU A 23 -1.99 19.94 15.30
C GLU A 23 -3.01 20.78 14.53
N ASN A 24 -2.73 21.06 13.25
CA ASN A 24 -3.61 21.84 12.37
C ASN A 24 -3.85 21.12 11.03
N PRO A 25 -4.70 20.08 11.02
CA PRO A 25 -4.96 19.33 9.81
C PRO A 25 -5.96 20.04 8.90
N LEU A 26 -5.82 19.84 7.58
CA LEU A 26 -6.77 20.41 6.60
C LEU A 26 -8.12 19.67 6.62
N PHE A 27 -8.09 18.36 6.85
CA PHE A 27 -9.26 17.49 6.90
C PHE A 27 -9.20 16.55 8.09
N ARG A 28 -10.37 16.18 8.63
CA ARG A 28 -10.51 15.23 9.75
C ARG A 28 -11.49 14.12 9.39
N ASN A 29 -11.26 12.93 9.92
CA ASN A 29 -12.13 11.77 9.76
C ASN A 29 -12.50 11.49 8.30
N THR A 30 -11.50 11.45 7.43
CA THR A 30 -11.69 11.25 5.98
C THR A 30 -11.43 9.80 5.59
N GLY A 31 -11.90 9.42 4.41
CA GLY A 31 -11.53 8.14 3.80
C GLY A 31 -10.02 7.99 3.58
N ASP A 32 -9.62 6.76 3.29
CA ASP A 32 -8.24 6.38 2.98
C ASP A 32 -8.16 5.91 1.51
N PRO A 33 -7.95 6.81 0.54
CA PRO A 33 -8.09 6.47 -0.87
C PRO A 33 -7.06 5.43 -1.30
N VAL A 34 -7.50 4.51 -2.16
CA VAL A 34 -6.61 3.67 -2.96
C VAL A 34 -6.32 4.44 -4.24
N ALA A 35 -5.19 5.15 -4.25
CA ALA A 35 -4.82 6.07 -5.35
C ALA A 35 -3.78 5.47 -6.31
N SER A 36 -3.51 4.17 -6.21
CA SER A 36 -2.52 3.43 -6.99
C SER A 36 -3.15 2.23 -7.72
N GLY A 37 -2.33 1.48 -8.45
CA GLY A 37 -2.71 0.15 -8.92
C GLY A 37 -2.96 -0.85 -7.77
N ILE A 38 -3.57 -1.98 -8.14
CA ILE A 38 -3.81 -3.15 -7.28
C ILE A 38 -3.09 -4.37 -7.86
N ALA A 39 -2.75 -5.34 -7.02
CA ALA A 39 -2.24 -6.64 -7.46
C ALA A 39 -3.02 -7.77 -6.78
N LEU A 40 -3.27 -8.85 -7.53
CA LEU A 40 -4.04 -9.99 -7.06
C LEU A 40 -3.19 -11.26 -7.21
N ALA A 41 -3.10 -12.07 -6.17
CA ALA A 41 -2.42 -13.36 -6.23
C ALA A 41 -2.93 -14.30 -5.13
N ASN A 42 -3.09 -15.58 -5.44
CA ASN A 42 -3.39 -16.64 -4.47
C ASN A 42 -4.59 -16.34 -3.53
N GLY A 43 -5.63 -15.69 -4.05
CA GLY A 43 -6.82 -15.31 -3.27
C GLY A 43 -6.64 -14.07 -2.39
N VAL A 44 -5.52 -13.35 -2.52
CA VAL A 44 -5.21 -12.13 -1.78
C VAL A 44 -5.16 -10.94 -2.74
N GLY A 45 -5.78 -9.83 -2.34
CA GLY A 45 -5.66 -8.54 -3.00
C GLY A 45 -4.71 -7.63 -2.26
N TYR A 46 -3.86 -6.93 -3.00
CA TYR A 46 -2.87 -6.00 -2.47
C TYR A 46 -3.10 -4.61 -3.07
N PHE A 47 -3.06 -3.59 -2.24
CA PHE A 47 -3.14 -2.20 -2.68
C PHE A 47 -2.41 -1.29 -1.72
N THR A 48 -2.04 -0.09 -2.19
CA THR A 48 -1.49 0.94 -1.32
C THR A 48 -2.52 2.02 -1.01
N THR A 49 -2.39 2.62 0.17
CA THR A 49 -3.30 3.65 0.65
C THR A 49 -2.61 5.01 0.69
N PHE A 50 -3.34 6.04 0.25
CA PHE A 50 -2.80 7.38 0.10
C PHE A 50 -2.67 8.13 1.42
N SER A 51 -3.68 8.03 2.30
CA SER A 51 -3.71 8.83 3.52
C SER A 51 -3.00 8.12 4.67
N SER A 52 -3.22 6.82 4.82
CA SER A 52 -2.60 6.03 5.88
C SER A 52 -1.21 5.51 5.54
N ASN A 53 -0.78 5.60 4.28
CA ASN A 53 0.58 5.27 3.82
C ASN A 53 0.96 3.81 4.05
N LYS A 54 0.07 2.89 3.69
CA LYS A 54 0.20 1.45 3.95
C LYS A 54 0.10 0.63 2.69
N LEU A 55 0.82 -0.49 2.66
CA LEU A 55 0.43 -1.66 1.89
C LEU A 55 -0.63 -2.42 2.68
N VAL A 56 -1.75 -2.72 2.05
CA VAL A 56 -2.86 -3.48 2.64
C VAL A 56 -3.04 -4.76 1.84
N ALA A 57 -3.13 -5.88 2.55
CA ALA A 57 -3.48 -7.19 2.00
C ALA A 57 -4.88 -7.58 2.48
N VAL A 58 -5.75 -8.00 1.56
CA VAL A 58 -7.12 -8.41 1.86
C VAL A 58 -7.44 -9.78 1.30
N ASP A 59 -8.29 -10.53 1.98
CA ASP A 59 -8.87 -11.78 1.46
C ASP A 59 -9.91 -11.44 0.36
N LEU A 60 -9.73 -11.97 -0.85
CA LEU A 60 -10.63 -11.67 -1.97
C LEU A 60 -12.02 -12.31 -1.86
N LYS A 61 -12.18 -13.32 -0.99
CA LYS A 61 -13.47 -14.00 -0.77
C LYS A 61 -14.43 -13.16 0.05
N ASN A 62 -13.92 -12.41 1.03
CA ASN A 62 -14.75 -11.70 2.00
C ASN A 62 -14.34 -10.23 2.24
N GLY A 63 -13.23 -9.76 1.66
CA GLY A 63 -12.74 -8.39 1.82
C GLY A 63 -12.12 -8.11 3.20
N ALA A 64 -11.84 -9.12 4.02
CA ALA A 64 -11.23 -8.93 5.33
C ALA A 64 -9.77 -8.48 5.19
N SER A 65 -9.34 -7.52 6.00
CA SER A 65 -7.93 -7.12 6.08
C SER A 65 -7.11 -8.25 6.71
N LEU A 66 -6.13 -8.77 5.97
CA LEU A 66 -5.20 -9.81 6.40
C LEU A 66 -3.96 -9.20 7.04
N LYS A 67 -3.44 -8.12 6.45
CA LYS A 67 -2.22 -7.44 6.93
C LYS A 67 -2.19 -5.99 6.47
N GLU A 68 -1.61 -5.14 7.31
CA GLU A 68 -1.25 -3.78 6.96
C GLU A 68 0.21 -3.51 7.31
N ILE A 69 0.96 -2.91 6.39
CA ILE A 69 2.37 -2.57 6.57
C ILE A 69 2.55 -1.10 6.24
N TYR A 70 3.06 -0.32 7.19
CA TYR A 70 3.39 1.09 6.95
C TYR A 70 4.61 1.20 6.03
N LEU A 71 4.45 1.93 4.92
CA LEU A 71 5.50 2.16 3.93
C LEU A 71 5.99 3.61 3.90
N GLY A 72 5.28 4.51 4.58
CA GLY A 72 5.39 5.94 4.31
C GLY A 72 4.69 6.31 2.99
N PRO A 73 4.80 7.58 2.56
CA PRO A 73 4.24 8.06 1.30
C PRO A 73 4.51 7.14 0.11
N VAL A 74 3.44 6.64 -0.50
CA VAL A 74 3.52 5.72 -1.64
C VAL A 74 2.40 6.01 -2.63
N LEU A 75 2.79 6.16 -3.90
CA LEU A 75 1.86 6.32 -5.03
C LEU A 75 1.96 5.16 -6.02
N ALA A 76 2.91 4.25 -5.82
CA ALA A 76 3.11 3.10 -6.68
C ALA A 76 2.13 1.98 -6.32
N GLY A 77 1.61 1.30 -7.33
CA GLY A 77 0.87 0.07 -7.14
C GLY A 77 1.79 -1.09 -6.76
N PRO A 78 1.31 -2.07 -5.98
CA PRO A 78 2.06 -3.29 -5.76
C PRO A 78 2.15 -4.11 -7.05
N SER A 79 3.20 -4.91 -7.18
CA SER A 79 3.33 -5.97 -8.19
C SER A 79 3.58 -7.30 -7.49
N VAL A 80 3.02 -8.39 -8.00
CA VAL A 80 3.25 -9.74 -7.44
C VAL A 80 3.95 -10.60 -8.47
N SER A 81 5.04 -11.25 -8.07
CA SER A 81 5.75 -12.21 -8.91
C SER A 81 6.48 -13.21 -8.02
N ARG A 82 6.51 -14.48 -8.42
CA ARG A 82 7.37 -15.52 -7.80
C ARG A 82 7.20 -15.66 -6.27
N GLY A 83 5.97 -15.48 -5.79
CA GLY A 83 5.64 -15.57 -4.35
C GLY A 83 5.88 -14.30 -3.54
N ARG A 84 6.32 -13.20 -4.17
CA ARG A 84 6.62 -11.93 -3.49
C ARG A 84 5.79 -10.77 -3.98
N VAL A 85 5.55 -9.82 -3.07
CA VAL A 85 4.91 -8.54 -3.35
C VAL A 85 5.98 -7.45 -3.36
N TYR A 86 6.07 -6.73 -4.48
CA TYR A 86 7.07 -5.68 -4.74
C TYR A 86 6.41 -4.32 -4.80
N ILE A 87 6.91 -3.37 -4.00
CA ILE A 87 6.41 -2.00 -3.97
C ILE A 87 7.59 -1.05 -4.04
N GLY A 88 7.61 -0.20 -5.05
CA GLY A 88 8.50 0.95 -5.09
C GLY A 88 7.97 2.07 -4.20
N THR A 89 8.78 2.53 -3.26
CA THR A 89 8.55 3.74 -2.48
C THR A 89 9.66 4.75 -2.78
N GLY A 90 9.48 5.98 -2.33
CA GLY A 90 10.43 7.06 -2.60
C GLY A 90 10.04 7.91 -3.82
N ASN A 91 10.87 8.93 -4.05
CA ASN A 91 10.37 10.26 -4.38
C ASN A 91 9.52 10.45 -5.62
N THR A 92 8.53 11.31 -5.41
CA THR A 92 8.37 12.56 -6.16
C THR A 92 8.48 13.72 -5.17
N HIS A 93 9.61 14.45 -5.13
CA HIS A 93 9.68 15.74 -4.42
C HIS A 93 8.88 16.74 -5.23
N PHE A 94 7.56 16.80 -5.03
CA PHE A 94 6.76 17.82 -5.69
C PHE A 94 7.07 19.20 -5.13
N THR A 95 7.29 19.34 -3.81
CA THR A 95 7.78 20.58 -3.19
C THR A 95 8.71 20.33 -2.00
N ARG A 96 9.48 21.37 -1.62
CA ARG A 96 10.33 21.38 -0.41
C ARG A 96 9.60 21.87 0.86
N SER A 97 8.27 22.03 0.80
CA SER A 97 7.50 22.57 1.92
C SER A 97 7.37 21.58 3.07
N PRO A 98 7.60 22.00 4.33
CA PRO A 98 7.37 21.16 5.50
C PRO A 98 5.86 20.90 5.73
N LYS A 99 4.98 21.72 5.17
CA LYS A 99 3.52 21.49 5.20
C LYS A 99 3.07 20.34 4.30
N GLU A 100 3.96 19.86 3.43
CA GLU A 100 3.64 18.79 2.50
C GLU A 100 3.92 17.43 3.16
N ALA A 101 3.01 16.99 4.02
CA ALA A 101 3.12 15.73 4.76
C ALA A 101 2.91 14.47 3.88
N TYR A 102 2.59 14.66 2.59
CA TYR A 102 2.08 13.60 1.70
C TYR A 102 3.11 12.96 0.80
N PHE A 103 4.29 13.56 0.64
CA PHE A 103 5.29 13.04 -0.28
C PHE A 103 6.50 12.48 0.45
N PRO A 104 7.18 11.49 -0.16
CA PRO A 104 8.33 10.83 0.45
C PRO A 104 9.37 11.89 0.85
N LYS A 105 9.86 11.78 2.09
CA LYS A 105 10.89 12.69 2.62
C LYS A 105 12.30 12.13 2.49
N SER A 106 12.42 10.87 2.07
CA SER A 106 13.71 10.24 1.73
C SER A 106 14.18 10.81 0.38
N PRO A 107 15.44 11.22 0.20
CA PRO A 107 15.99 11.57 -1.12
C PRO A 107 16.12 10.36 -2.06
N TYR A 108 15.97 9.13 -1.55
CA TYR A 108 16.17 7.88 -2.29
C TYR A 108 14.88 7.12 -2.54
N GLY A 109 14.82 6.43 -3.68
CA GLY A 109 13.86 5.36 -3.94
C GLY A 109 14.20 4.09 -3.15
N ILE A 110 13.20 3.36 -2.70
CA ILE A 110 13.35 2.06 -2.03
C ILE A 110 12.43 1.06 -2.74
N LEU A 111 12.97 -0.08 -3.14
CA LEU A 111 12.16 -1.21 -3.57
C LEU A 111 11.93 -2.14 -2.37
N HIS A 112 10.70 -2.22 -1.89
CA HIS A 112 10.32 -3.20 -0.89
C HIS A 112 9.93 -4.51 -1.56
N SER A 113 10.36 -5.62 -0.96
CA SER A 113 10.02 -6.98 -1.39
C SER A 113 9.52 -7.75 -0.17
N PHE A 114 8.26 -8.17 -0.18
CA PHE A 114 7.62 -8.93 0.90
C PHE A 114 7.33 -10.35 0.44
N GLY A 115 7.89 -11.34 1.14
CA GLY A 115 7.56 -12.76 1.00
C GLY A 115 6.80 -13.27 2.23
N LEU A 116 6.20 -14.46 2.11
CA LEU A 116 5.75 -15.20 3.28
C LEU A 116 6.95 -15.83 4.00
N PRO A 117 6.80 -16.32 5.25
CA PRO A 117 7.90 -16.93 5.99
C PRO A 117 8.45 -18.22 5.36
N GLN A 118 7.67 -18.87 4.48
CA GLN A 118 8.11 -20.05 3.75
C GLN A 118 9.00 -19.67 2.58
N GLU A 119 9.89 -20.60 2.20
CA GLU A 119 10.73 -20.47 1.02
C GLU A 119 9.88 -20.26 -0.25
N ASP A 120 10.20 -19.22 -1.01
CA ASP A 120 9.53 -18.91 -2.27
C ASP A 120 10.41 -19.19 -3.49
N GLU A 121 9.95 -18.83 -4.69
CA GLU A 121 10.74 -19.02 -5.91
C GLU A 121 11.99 -18.14 -5.94
N VAL A 122 11.95 -16.97 -5.31
CA VAL A 122 13.08 -16.03 -5.26
C VAL A 122 14.16 -16.53 -4.30
N ASP A 123 13.78 -17.16 -3.19
CA ASP A 123 14.75 -17.80 -2.28
C ASP A 123 15.53 -18.95 -2.95
N ARG A 124 14.89 -19.63 -3.92
CA ARG A 124 15.50 -20.72 -4.70
C ARG A 124 16.33 -20.22 -5.88
N MET A 125 16.20 -18.95 -6.25
CA MET A 125 17.09 -18.32 -7.19
C MET A 125 18.40 -18.05 -6.45
N GLY A 126 19.43 -18.88 -6.72
CA GLY A 126 20.78 -18.63 -6.20
C GLY A 126 21.24 -17.21 -6.50
N ALA A 127 22.28 -16.75 -5.79
CA ALA A 127 22.81 -15.39 -5.98
C ALA A 127 23.06 -15.12 -7.48
N GLY A 128 22.36 -14.12 -8.03
CA GLY A 128 22.57 -13.71 -9.41
C GLY A 128 24.00 -13.20 -9.58
N ASN A 129 24.65 -13.61 -10.67
CA ASN A 129 25.92 -13.02 -11.08
C ASN A 129 25.59 -11.86 -12.03
N GLU A 130 25.20 -10.72 -11.46
CA GLU A 130 25.12 -9.45 -12.21
C GLU A 130 26.52 -8.93 -12.58
#